data_AF-A0A922WML8-F1
#
_entry.id   AF-A0A922WML8-F1
#
_cell.length_a   1.000
_cell.length_b   1.000
_cell.length_c   1.000
_cell.angle_alpha   90.00
_cell.angle_beta   90.00
_cell.angle_gamma   90.00
#
_symmetry.space_group_name_H-M   'P 1'
#
loop_
_entity.id
_entity.type
_entity.pdbx_description
1 polymer ?
#
loop_
_entity_poly.entity_id
_entity_poly.type
_entity_poly.pdbx_seq_one_letter_code
_entity_poly.pdbx_strand_id
1 'polypeptide(L)'
;MNLPSPASTASPPPPALTHTLRWWPAALLVLAMLLLRMIPAFVESPSLPVIFTSFLGPAVAALLVLGWWLAISRATIRERILGAVGTVALIAVAILLLHPTLSGMSAIMYVLPYGFAAFAITLCLLAPRPSLRLPVALAAVALTVGYWDLLQSAGVDGTFQPELSWRWEPTAEERFLQTVAATPTTPAPGDSAATPSVEAITLASSPWPAFRGPLRDGRQPGIVLNADWEQAPPKPIWKKPIGPGWSSFSVAGNRLFTQEQRGDDEAVVCLDATTGDVLWVSAYPSRFWEAVAGAGPRGTPTIADEGLFALGANGVLVSLDPLTGSKRWSRDLQKDADRKPPMWGFASSPLVTQGLVIVHAGGAGNKGVLAYRATDGELAWSVPS
;
A
#
# COMPACT_ATOMS: atom_id res chain seq x y z
N MET A 1 55.28 -66.12 46.51
CA MET A 1 55.01 -65.93 45.07
C MET A 1 53.56 -65.47 44.97
N ASN A 2 53.34 -64.15 44.94
CA ASN A 2 52.00 -63.55 44.98
C ASN A 2 51.42 -63.48 43.57
N LEU A 3 50.24 -64.06 43.37
CA LEU A 3 49.47 -63.93 42.13
C LEU A 3 48.83 -62.53 42.05
N PRO A 4 48.76 -61.90 40.87
CA PRO A 4 48.18 -60.56 40.71
C PRO A 4 46.65 -60.59 40.70
N SER A 5 46.03 -59.62 41.37
CA SER A 5 44.58 -59.39 41.33
C SER A 5 44.10 -58.97 39.94
N PRO A 6 42.89 -59.37 39.50
CA PRO A 6 42.35 -58.97 38.20
C PRO A 6 41.97 -57.49 38.20
N ALA A 7 42.37 -56.80 37.12
CA ALA A 7 42.07 -55.40 36.89
C ALA A 7 40.55 -55.17 36.72
N SER A 8 40.02 -54.23 37.51
CA SER A 8 38.66 -53.72 37.38
C SER A 8 38.50 -53.00 36.03
N THR A 9 37.70 -53.59 35.14
CA THR A 9 37.31 -52.96 33.87
C THR A 9 36.21 -51.94 34.16
N ALA A 10 36.60 -50.66 34.23
CA ALA A 10 35.64 -49.56 34.30
C ALA A 10 34.73 -49.59 33.06
N SER A 11 33.41 -49.65 33.29
CA SER A 11 32.41 -49.58 32.22
C SER A 11 32.50 -48.21 31.53
N PRO A 12 32.32 -48.14 30.19
CA PRO A 12 32.34 -46.87 29.46
C PRO A 12 31.23 -45.94 29.98
N PRO A 13 31.46 -44.62 30.06
CA PRO A 13 30.45 -43.68 30.50
C PRO A 13 29.22 -43.75 29.58
N PRO A 14 27.99 -43.63 30.12
CA PRO A 14 26.79 -43.66 29.30
C PRO A 14 26.83 -42.52 28.26
N PRO A 15 26.34 -42.76 27.04
CA PRO A 15 26.32 -41.74 25.99
C PRO A 15 25.52 -40.53 26.49
N ALA A 16 26.10 -39.34 26.39
CA ALA A 16 25.42 -38.10 26.74
C ALA A 16 24.11 -37.99 25.92
N LEU A 17 22.97 -37.90 26.61
CA LEU A 17 21.66 -37.70 25.99
C LEU A 17 21.66 -36.34 25.28
N THR A 18 21.95 -36.33 23.98
CA THR A 18 21.84 -35.13 23.17
C THR A 18 20.34 -34.87 22.91
N HIS A 19 19.79 -33.86 23.60
CA HIS A 19 18.41 -33.42 23.37
C HIS A 19 18.31 -32.72 22.00
N THR A 20 18.16 -33.52 20.96
CA THR A 20 17.94 -33.05 19.59
C THR A 20 16.54 -32.46 19.44
N LEU A 21 16.43 -31.34 18.73
CA LEU A 21 15.15 -30.68 18.49
C LEU A 21 14.27 -31.55 17.57
N ARG A 22 12.96 -31.56 17.83
CA ARG A 22 11.97 -32.03 16.85
C ARG A 22 11.75 -30.94 15.82
N TRP A 23 12.65 -30.87 14.82
CA TRP A 23 12.75 -29.75 13.87
C TRP A 23 11.73 -29.78 12.72
N TRP A 24 11.26 -30.96 12.30
CA TRP A 24 10.40 -31.09 11.11
C TRP A 24 9.11 -30.24 11.12
N PRO A 25 8.41 -29.99 12.26
CA PRO A 25 7.22 -29.15 12.22
C PRO A 25 7.56 -27.69 11.89
N ALA A 26 8.69 -27.19 12.40
CA ALA A 26 9.17 -25.85 12.06
C ALA A 26 9.52 -25.73 10.58
N ALA A 27 10.17 -26.75 10.01
CA ALA A 27 10.47 -26.78 8.58
C ALA A 27 9.20 -26.75 7.71
N LEU A 28 8.15 -27.49 8.08
CA LEU A 28 6.87 -27.45 7.37
C LEU A 28 6.18 -26.08 7.49
N LEU A 29 6.23 -25.44 8.67
CA LEU A 29 5.65 -24.12 8.86
C LEU A 29 6.39 -23.05 8.01
N VAL A 30 7.72 -23.11 7.94
CA VAL A 30 8.51 -22.24 7.08
C VAL A 30 8.18 -22.47 5.60
N LEU A 31 8.07 -23.74 5.18
CA LEU A 31 7.64 -24.05 3.82
C LEU A 31 6.24 -23.50 3.52
N ALA A 32 5.30 -23.63 4.45
CA ALA A 32 3.97 -23.07 4.32
C ALA A 32 4.00 -21.54 4.20
N MET A 33 4.82 -20.84 5.00
CA MET A 33 5.01 -19.38 4.87
C MET A 33 5.47 -19.00 3.45
N LEU A 34 6.45 -19.71 2.91
CA LEU A 34 6.98 -19.46 1.57
C LEU A 34 5.92 -19.69 0.50
N LEU A 35 5.22 -20.84 0.55
CA LEU A 35 4.19 -21.19 -0.42
C LEU A 35 3.02 -20.20 -0.40
N LEU A 36 2.54 -19.81 0.79
CA LEU A 36 1.47 -18.83 0.95
C LEU A 36 1.84 -17.49 0.31
N ARG A 37 3.09 -17.08 0.45
CA ARG A 37 3.59 -15.81 -0.09
C ARG A 37 3.74 -15.82 -1.62
N MET A 38 3.89 -17.00 -2.22
CA MET A 38 3.99 -17.15 -3.67
C MET A 38 2.64 -17.22 -4.39
N ILE A 39 1.53 -17.39 -3.68
CA ILE A 39 0.20 -17.53 -4.29
C ILE A 39 -0.12 -16.39 -5.28
N PRO A 40 0.11 -15.09 -4.97
CA PRO A 40 -0.23 -14.01 -5.90
C PRO A 40 0.54 -14.07 -7.23
N ALA A 41 1.72 -14.69 -7.26
CA ALA A 41 2.52 -14.83 -8.48
C ALA A 41 1.96 -15.88 -9.45
N PHE A 42 1.08 -16.77 -8.97
CA PHE A 42 0.50 -17.86 -9.77
C PHE A 42 -0.98 -17.68 -10.09
N VAL A 43 -1.60 -16.60 -9.61
CA VAL A 43 -3.03 -16.33 -9.80
C VAL A 43 -3.19 -15.02 -10.53
N GLU A 44 -3.73 -15.08 -11.74
CA GLU A 44 -4.14 -13.89 -12.49
C GLU A 44 -5.42 -13.33 -11.85
N SER A 45 -5.38 -12.07 -11.38
CA SER A 45 -6.48 -11.39 -10.68
C SER A 45 -6.99 -12.13 -9.42
N PRO A 46 -6.17 -12.28 -8.36
CA PRO A 46 -6.55 -13.00 -7.16
C PRO A 46 -7.72 -12.33 -6.43
N SER A 47 -8.68 -13.14 -5.97
CA SER A 47 -9.77 -12.63 -5.12
C SER A 47 -9.24 -12.07 -3.80
N LEU A 48 -9.97 -11.13 -3.18
CA LEU A 48 -9.57 -10.53 -1.91
C LEU A 48 -9.19 -11.56 -0.83
N PRO A 49 -9.95 -12.65 -0.59
CA PRO A 49 -9.54 -13.68 0.38
C PRO A 49 -8.19 -14.33 0.07
N VAL A 50 -7.86 -14.52 -1.20
CA VAL A 50 -6.57 -15.09 -1.64
C VAL A 50 -5.44 -14.10 -1.33
N ILE A 51 -5.64 -12.81 -1.59
CA ILE A 51 -4.69 -11.75 -1.25
C ILE A 51 -4.46 -11.71 0.27
N PHE A 52 -5.53 -11.67 1.07
CA PHE A 52 -5.43 -11.68 2.53
C PHE A 52 -4.73 -12.93 3.07
N THR A 53 -5.01 -14.11 2.48
CA THR A 53 -4.35 -15.36 2.87
C THR A 53 -2.85 -15.30 2.59
N SER A 54 -2.44 -14.68 1.47
CA SER A 54 -1.03 -14.53 1.09
C SER A 54 -0.28 -13.56 2.02
N PHE A 55 -0.99 -12.54 2.54
CA PHE A 55 -0.42 -11.52 3.43
C PHE A 55 -0.42 -11.93 4.92
N LEU A 56 -1.56 -12.40 5.44
CA LEU A 56 -1.71 -12.74 6.85
C LEU A 56 -1.37 -14.20 7.16
N GLY A 57 -1.46 -15.09 6.18
CA GLY A 57 -1.14 -16.52 6.36
C GLY A 57 0.27 -16.75 6.91
N PRO A 58 1.32 -16.11 6.39
CA PRO A 58 2.66 -16.19 6.96
C PRO A 58 2.74 -15.70 8.42
N ALA A 59 1.96 -14.69 8.81
CA ALA A 59 1.90 -14.20 10.19
C ALA A 59 1.25 -15.20 11.13
N VAL A 60 0.18 -15.88 10.68
CA VAL A 60 -0.43 -16.99 11.44
C VAL A 60 0.57 -18.14 11.60
N ALA A 61 1.27 -18.52 10.53
CA ALA A 61 2.31 -19.54 10.59
C ALA A 61 3.45 -19.15 11.56
N ALA A 62 3.76 -17.85 11.69
CA ALA A 62 4.78 -17.35 12.62
C ALA A 62 4.38 -17.59 14.08
N LEU A 63 3.11 -17.36 14.42
CA LEU A 63 2.56 -17.68 15.73
C LEU A 63 2.58 -19.20 15.99
N LEU A 64 2.32 -20.01 14.97
CA LEU A 64 2.44 -21.46 15.07
C LEU A 64 3.88 -21.93 15.29
N VAL A 65 4.88 -21.24 14.73
CA VAL A 65 6.31 -21.50 15.02
C VAL A 65 6.58 -21.26 16.51
N LEU A 66 6.06 -20.18 17.09
CA LEU A 66 6.19 -19.92 18.53
C LEU A 66 5.50 -21.02 19.36
N GLY A 67 4.30 -21.46 18.97
CA GLY A 67 3.59 -22.57 19.60
C GLY A 67 4.38 -23.88 19.54
N TRP A 68 4.95 -24.22 18.38
CA TRP A 68 5.86 -25.36 18.23
C TRP A 68 7.06 -25.24 19.17
N TRP A 69 7.69 -24.07 19.21
CA TRP A 69 8.87 -23.82 20.04
C TRP A 69 8.59 -24.08 21.52
N LEU A 70 7.47 -23.57 22.02
CA LEU A 70 7.09 -23.65 23.43
C LEU A 70 6.57 -25.03 23.85
N ALA A 71 5.91 -25.78 22.97
CA ALA A 71 5.25 -27.03 23.33
C ALA A 71 5.96 -28.30 22.81
N ILE A 72 6.36 -28.32 21.54
CA ILE A 72 6.65 -29.57 20.79
C ILE A 72 8.14 -29.71 20.44
N SER A 73 8.93 -28.64 20.52
CA SER A 73 10.33 -28.57 20.07
C SER A 73 11.31 -29.57 20.70
N ARG A 74 10.98 -30.13 21.87
CA ARG A 74 11.89 -30.90 22.75
C ARG A 74 13.10 -30.11 23.27
N ALA A 75 13.11 -28.78 23.10
CA ALA A 75 14.08 -27.91 23.75
C ALA A 75 13.91 -27.94 25.28
N THR A 76 14.99 -27.63 26.01
CA THR A 76 14.95 -27.50 27.47
C THR A 76 14.07 -26.31 27.89
N ILE A 77 13.53 -26.31 29.11
CA ILE A 77 12.68 -25.22 29.62
C ILE A 77 13.40 -23.87 29.52
N ARG A 78 14.70 -23.84 29.87
CA ARG A 78 15.54 -22.64 29.78
C ARG A 78 15.62 -22.11 28.34
N GLU A 79 15.88 -22.99 27.37
CA GLU A 79 15.93 -22.60 25.96
C GLU A 79 14.58 -22.09 25.48
N ARG A 80 13.48 -22.76 25.84
CA ARG A 80 12.13 -22.35 25.45
C ARG A 80 11.83 -20.92 25.87
N ILE A 81 12.06 -20.61 27.15
CA ILE A 81 11.82 -19.28 27.70
C ILE A 81 12.74 -18.25 27.05
N LEU A 82 14.05 -18.50 27.01
CA LEU A 82 15.02 -17.56 26.44
C LEU A 82 14.77 -17.30 24.94
N GLY A 83 14.46 -18.35 24.17
CA GLY A 83 14.16 -18.21 22.75
C GLY A 83 12.85 -17.49 22.49
N ALA A 84 11.79 -17.79 23.24
CA ALA A 84 10.52 -17.10 23.08
C ALA A 84 10.62 -15.63 23.46
N VAL A 85 11.14 -15.33 24.66
CA VAL A 85 11.29 -13.95 25.14
C VAL A 85 12.28 -13.19 24.27
N GLY A 86 13.42 -13.78 23.92
CA GLY A 86 14.43 -13.15 23.08
C GLY A 86 13.90 -12.82 21.68
N THR A 87 13.26 -13.76 21.00
CA THR A 87 12.69 -13.52 19.65
C THR A 87 11.58 -12.48 19.69
N VAL A 88 10.65 -12.57 20.65
CA VAL A 88 9.56 -11.58 20.78
C VAL A 88 10.11 -10.20 21.13
N ALA A 89 11.10 -10.10 22.02
CA ALA A 89 11.73 -8.83 22.37
C ALA A 89 12.46 -8.21 21.18
N LEU A 90 13.23 -8.99 20.41
CA LEU A 90 13.92 -8.50 19.21
C LEU A 90 12.93 -7.99 18.15
N ILE A 91 11.86 -8.74 17.89
CA ILE A 91 10.80 -8.32 16.96
C ILE A 91 10.11 -7.05 17.48
N ALA A 92 9.79 -6.99 18.77
CA ALA A 92 9.15 -5.81 19.36
C ALA A 92 10.05 -4.57 19.28
N VAL A 93 11.35 -4.71 19.56
CA VAL A 93 12.33 -3.63 19.41
C VAL A 93 12.42 -3.17 17.96
N ALA A 94 12.50 -4.09 16.99
CA ALA A 94 12.48 -3.73 15.58
C ALA A 94 11.21 -2.97 15.19
N ILE A 95 10.03 -3.45 15.60
CA ILE A 95 8.75 -2.76 15.34
C ILE A 95 8.74 -1.33 15.91
N LEU A 96 9.40 -1.09 17.05
CA LEU A 96 9.52 0.25 17.65
C LEU A 96 10.50 1.16 16.89
N LEU A 97 11.51 0.60 16.22
CA LEU A 97 12.52 1.34 15.44
C LEU A 97 12.16 1.48 13.95
N LEU A 98 11.14 0.73 13.53
CA LEU A 98 10.67 0.64 12.17
C LEU A 98 10.26 2.02 11.64
N HIS A 99 10.54 2.27 10.36
CA HIS A 99 10.08 3.50 9.73
C HIS A 99 8.55 3.61 9.81
N PRO A 100 7.98 4.80 10.08
CA PRO A 100 6.52 4.95 10.21
C PRO A 100 5.73 4.38 9.04
N THR A 101 6.28 4.44 7.83
CA THR A 101 5.63 3.90 6.63
C THR A 101 5.62 2.36 6.53
N LEU A 102 6.35 1.66 7.39
CA LEU A 102 6.33 0.21 7.50
C LEU A 102 5.61 -0.28 8.78
N SER A 103 5.08 0.66 9.58
CA SER A 103 4.37 0.34 10.82
C SER A 103 3.01 -0.33 10.59
N GLY A 104 2.39 -0.83 11.66
CA GLY A 104 1.06 -1.41 11.62
C GLY A 104 0.99 -2.69 10.78
N MET A 105 0.16 -2.69 9.73
CA MET A 105 -0.08 -3.86 8.90
C MET A 105 1.19 -4.36 8.20
N SER A 106 2.06 -3.47 7.75
CA SER A 106 3.31 -3.85 7.09
C SER A 106 4.25 -4.61 8.04
N ALA A 107 4.35 -4.20 9.31
CA ALA A 107 5.11 -4.96 10.30
C ALA A 107 4.59 -6.39 10.50
N ILE A 108 3.27 -6.58 10.46
CA ILE A 108 2.62 -7.90 10.56
C ILE A 108 2.88 -8.74 9.30
N MET A 109 2.88 -8.12 8.12
CA MET A 109 3.08 -8.81 6.83
C MET A 109 4.55 -9.17 6.53
N TYR A 110 5.48 -8.35 7.02
CA TYR A 110 6.89 -8.46 6.70
C TYR A 110 7.68 -8.86 7.96
N VAL A 111 7.88 -7.94 8.90
CA VAL A 111 8.82 -8.09 10.02
C VAL A 111 8.56 -9.37 10.83
N LEU A 112 7.31 -9.59 11.24
CA LEU A 112 6.94 -10.72 12.11
C LEU A 112 7.19 -12.10 11.44
N PRO A 113 6.64 -12.40 10.25
CA PRO A 113 6.92 -13.65 9.54
C PRO A 113 8.39 -13.89 9.27
N TYR A 114 9.13 -12.88 8.80
CA TYR A 114 10.55 -13.04 8.49
C TYR A 114 11.40 -13.29 9.74
N GLY A 115 11.12 -12.61 10.85
CA GLY A 115 11.79 -12.85 12.13
C GLY A 115 11.59 -14.29 12.63
N PHE A 116 10.34 -14.76 12.67
CA PHE A 116 10.06 -16.14 13.09
C PHE A 116 10.56 -17.20 12.10
N ALA A 117 10.56 -16.91 10.80
CA ALA A 117 11.16 -17.79 9.80
C ALA A 117 12.67 -17.92 10.01
N ALA A 118 13.39 -16.80 10.22
CA ALA A 118 14.82 -16.82 10.52
C ALA A 118 15.12 -17.66 11.79
N PHE A 119 14.34 -17.46 12.85
CA PHE A 119 14.43 -18.26 14.07
C PHE A 119 14.27 -19.76 13.79
N ALA A 120 13.18 -20.15 13.10
CA ALA A 120 12.88 -21.54 12.78
C ALA A 120 13.95 -22.18 11.89
N ILE A 121 14.36 -21.49 10.82
CA ILE A 121 15.38 -21.97 9.88
C ILE A 121 16.69 -22.22 10.60
N THR A 122 17.19 -21.25 11.38
CA THR A 122 18.45 -21.39 12.09
C THR A 122 18.41 -22.52 13.12
N LEU A 123 17.30 -22.68 13.85
CA LEU A 123 17.13 -23.81 14.78
C LEU A 123 17.08 -25.16 14.08
N CYS A 124 16.47 -25.26 12.90
CA CYS A 124 16.47 -26.50 12.11
C CYS A 124 17.88 -26.85 11.64
N LEU A 125 18.63 -25.87 11.10
CA LEU A 125 20.00 -26.07 10.62
C LEU A 125 20.98 -26.43 11.75
N LEU A 126 20.80 -25.84 12.94
CA LEU A 126 21.65 -26.06 14.11
C LEU A 126 21.06 -27.05 15.12
N ALA A 127 20.04 -27.82 14.74
CA ALA A 127 19.43 -28.83 15.61
C ALA A 127 20.45 -29.81 16.24
N PRO A 128 21.52 -30.25 15.53
CA PRO A 128 22.56 -31.11 16.10
C PRO A 128 23.55 -30.40 17.05
N ARG A 129 23.55 -29.06 17.12
CA ARG A 129 24.52 -28.24 17.86
C ARG A 129 23.86 -27.43 18.98
N PRO A 130 23.52 -28.05 20.14
CA PRO A 130 22.71 -27.43 21.18
C PRO A 130 23.32 -26.17 21.82
N SER A 131 24.65 -26.07 21.91
CA SER A 131 25.33 -24.90 22.47
C SER A 131 25.26 -23.65 21.58
N LEU A 132 25.12 -23.84 20.26
CA LEU A 132 25.15 -22.75 19.28
C LEU A 132 23.77 -22.36 18.76
N ARG A 133 22.80 -23.30 18.75
CA ARG A 133 21.52 -23.12 18.06
C ARG A 133 20.75 -21.87 18.50
N LEU A 134 20.61 -21.66 19.81
CA LEU A 134 19.83 -20.55 20.35
C LEU A 134 20.51 -19.18 20.17
N PRO A 135 21.77 -18.96 20.56
CA PRO A 135 22.41 -17.67 20.37
C PRO A 135 22.51 -17.28 18.88
N VAL A 136 22.79 -18.24 18.00
CA VAL A 136 22.84 -17.98 16.55
C VAL A 136 21.44 -17.71 15.99
N ALA A 137 20.40 -18.39 16.47
CA ALA A 137 19.02 -18.10 16.06
C ALA A 137 18.58 -16.69 16.47
N LEU A 138 18.89 -16.25 17.70
CA LEU A 138 18.58 -14.90 18.14
C LEU A 138 19.37 -13.84 17.35
N ALA A 139 20.64 -14.10 17.03
CA ALA A 139 21.42 -13.23 16.16
C ALA A 139 20.83 -13.17 14.73
N ALA A 140 20.38 -14.29 14.18
CA ALA A 140 19.73 -14.35 12.87
C ALA A 140 18.40 -13.58 12.86
N VAL A 141 17.60 -13.69 13.93
CA VAL A 141 16.39 -12.88 14.11
C VAL A 141 16.76 -11.41 14.11
N ALA A 142 17.70 -10.98 14.97
CA ALA A 142 18.11 -9.59 15.10
C ALA A 142 18.57 -8.99 13.76
N LEU A 143 19.40 -9.71 13.00
CA LEU A 143 19.84 -9.28 11.66
C LEU A 143 18.67 -9.19 10.68
N THR A 144 17.77 -10.17 10.69
CA THR A 144 16.64 -10.23 9.77
C THR A 144 15.63 -9.12 10.03
N VAL A 145 15.28 -8.87 11.30
CA VAL A 145 14.33 -7.79 11.65
C VAL A 145 14.99 -6.42 11.53
N GLY A 146 16.27 -6.31 11.89
CA GLY A 146 17.04 -5.07 11.75
C GLY A 146 17.24 -4.63 10.29
N TYR A 147 17.21 -5.57 9.32
CA TYR A 147 17.17 -5.23 7.91
C TYR A 147 15.95 -4.38 7.54
N TRP A 148 14.77 -4.70 8.10
CA TRP A 148 13.55 -3.93 7.85
C TRP A 148 13.60 -2.52 8.44
N ASP A 149 14.36 -2.32 9.52
CA ASP A 149 14.60 -1.00 10.11
C ASP A 149 15.44 -0.08 9.24
N LEU A 150 16.09 -0.60 8.18
CA LEU A 150 16.84 0.20 7.21
C LEU A 150 15.98 0.69 6.05
N LEU A 151 14.75 0.19 5.93
CA LEU A 151 13.87 0.42 4.80
C LEU A 151 12.75 1.42 5.13
N GLN A 152 12.19 1.99 4.07
CA GLN A 152 10.93 2.72 4.07
C GLN A 152 10.07 2.21 2.90
N SER A 153 8.75 2.36 3.01
CA SER A 153 7.81 2.04 1.94
C SER A 153 7.04 3.26 1.45
N ALA A 154 6.77 3.31 0.14
CA ALA A 154 5.83 4.24 -0.48
C ALA A 154 4.42 3.61 -0.69
N GLY A 155 4.20 2.38 -0.21
CA GLY A 155 3.01 1.57 -0.47
C GLY A 155 3.30 0.41 -1.42
N VAL A 156 2.32 0.06 -2.23
CA VAL A 156 2.43 -0.93 -3.32
C VAL A 156 2.09 -0.28 -4.66
N ASP A 157 2.63 -0.83 -5.73
CA ASP A 157 2.30 -0.42 -7.09
C ASP A 157 0.99 -1.08 -7.60
N GLY A 158 0.59 -0.77 -8.84
CA GLY A 158 -0.59 -1.36 -9.48
C GLY A 158 -0.52 -2.88 -9.69
N THR A 159 0.63 -3.51 -9.44
CA THR A 159 0.84 -4.97 -9.46
C THR A 159 0.91 -5.57 -8.06
N PHE A 160 0.58 -4.78 -7.03
CA PHE A 160 0.65 -5.12 -5.61
C PHE A 160 2.07 -5.47 -5.12
N GLN A 161 3.11 -5.03 -5.83
CA GLN A 161 4.49 -5.17 -5.36
C GLN A 161 4.83 -4.01 -4.42
N PRO A 162 5.49 -4.28 -3.27
CA PRO A 162 5.85 -3.23 -2.34
C PRO A 162 6.95 -2.33 -2.93
N GLU A 163 6.71 -1.02 -2.91
CA GLU A 163 7.73 -0.03 -3.26
C GLU A 163 8.61 0.25 -2.04
N LEU A 164 9.72 -0.48 -1.96
CA LEU A 164 10.70 -0.35 -0.88
C LEU A 164 11.91 0.46 -1.34
N SER A 165 12.39 1.33 -0.47
CA SER A 165 13.64 2.08 -0.65
C SER A 165 14.41 2.12 0.67
N TRP A 166 15.69 2.49 0.60
CA TRP A 166 16.44 2.76 1.83
C TRP A 166 15.87 4.00 2.51
N ARG A 167 15.78 4.02 3.84
CA ARG A 167 15.13 5.13 4.57
C ARG A 167 15.88 6.47 4.50
N TRP A 168 17.06 6.50 3.88
CA TRP A 168 17.84 7.70 3.59
C TRP A 168 17.79 8.11 2.12
N GLU A 169 17.13 7.32 1.27
CA GLU A 169 16.87 7.70 -0.11
C GLU A 169 15.61 8.57 -0.20
N PRO A 170 15.61 9.62 -1.04
CA PRO A 170 14.40 10.38 -1.29
C PRO A 170 13.30 9.49 -1.84
N THR A 171 12.10 9.60 -1.28
CA THR A 171 10.90 8.91 -1.77
C THR A 171 10.50 9.40 -3.17
N ALA A 172 9.64 8.66 -3.87
CA ALA A 172 9.07 9.11 -5.14
C ALA A 172 8.31 10.45 -4.99
N GLU A 173 7.58 10.62 -3.87
CA GLU A 173 6.90 11.87 -3.52
C GLU A 173 7.90 13.03 -3.32
N GLU A 174 8.97 12.83 -2.56
CA GLU A 174 9.97 13.87 -2.33
C GLU A 174 10.66 14.30 -3.62
N ARG A 175 11.01 13.35 -4.51
CA ARG A 175 11.58 13.68 -5.83
C ARG A 175 10.57 14.43 -6.70
N PHE A 176 9.30 14.06 -6.65
CA PHE A 176 8.22 14.78 -7.31
C PHE A 176 8.11 16.22 -6.77
N LEU A 177 8.07 16.41 -5.45
CA LEU A 177 8.00 17.72 -4.82
C LEU A 177 9.21 18.60 -5.15
N GLN A 178 10.42 18.03 -5.20
CA GLN A 178 11.62 18.73 -5.66
C GLN A 178 11.48 19.20 -7.11
N THR A 179 10.90 18.37 -7.99
CA THR A 179 10.64 18.70 -9.39
C THR A 179 9.63 19.85 -9.52
N VAL A 180 8.55 19.79 -8.73
CA VAL A 180 7.54 20.85 -8.68
C VAL A 180 8.15 22.16 -8.17
N ALA A 181 8.94 22.10 -7.10
CA ALA A 181 9.60 23.29 -6.52
C ALA A 181 10.65 23.91 -7.46
N ALA A 182 11.31 23.10 -8.29
CA ALA A 182 12.28 23.57 -9.28
C ALA A 182 11.64 24.15 -10.55
N THR A 183 10.34 23.92 -10.77
CA THR A 183 9.62 24.46 -11.93
C THR A 183 9.18 25.90 -11.62
N PRO A 184 9.66 26.93 -12.34
CA PRO A 184 9.30 28.31 -12.05
C PRO A 184 7.79 28.55 -12.18
N THR A 185 7.15 29.10 -11.14
CA THR A 185 5.71 29.39 -11.12
C THR A 185 5.32 30.68 -11.87
N THR A 186 6.19 31.24 -12.70
CA THR A 186 5.94 32.51 -13.39
C THR A 186 5.37 32.26 -14.79
N PRO A 187 4.12 32.66 -15.11
CA PRO A 187 3.81 32.97 -16.50
C PRO A 187 4.68 34.18 -16.86
N ALA A 188 5.63 34.00 -17.79
CA ALA A 188 6.50 35.09 -18.22
C ALA A 188 5.64 36.30 -18.63
N PRO A 189 5.78 37.48 -17.96
CA PRO A 189 5.13 38.69 -18.43
C PRO A 189 6.00 39.26 -19.55
N GLY A 190 5.67 38.91 -20.79
CA GLY A 190 6.32 39.48 -21.97
C GLY A 190 6.55 38.46 -23.06
N ASP A 191 5.48 38.14 -23.80
CA ASP A 191 5.50 38.22 -25.26
C ASP A 191 4.04 38.19 -25.74
N SER A 192 3.55 39.36 -26.12
CA SER A 192 2.22 39.55 -26.69
C SER A 192 2.21 39.05 -28.14
N ALA A 193 1.87 37.77 -28.37
CA ALA A 193 1.36 37.28 -29.67
C ALA A 193 0.75 35.87 -29.60
N ALA A 194 -0.17 35.62 -28.66
CA ALA A 194 -1.33 34.74 -28.83
C ALA A 194 -2.06 34.74 -27.49
N THR A 195 -3.28 35.28 -27.44
CA THR A 195 -4.22 34.82 -26.42
C THR A 195 -4.25 33.30 -26.57
N PRO A 196 -3.89 32.47 -25.56
CA PRO A 196 -4.10 31.05 -25.69
C PRO A 196 -5.58 30.92 -26.01
N SER A 197 -5.90 30.39 -27.19
CA SER A 197 -7.27 30.10 -27.54
C SER A 197 -7.77 29.21 -26.42
N VAL A 198 -8.61 29.76 -25.54
CA VAL A 198 -9.31 28.99 -24.53
C VAL A 198 -10.24 28.12 -25.35
N GLU A 199 -9.74 26.97 -25.79
CA GLU A 199 -10.53 25.98 -26.46
C GLU A 199 -11.65 25.66 -25.47
N ALA A 200 -12.89 26.00 -25.86
CA ALA A 200 -14.03 25.83 -25.00
C ALA A 200 -14.09 24.35 -24.61
N ILE A 201 -13.87 24.05 -23.33
CA ILE A 201 -13.99 22.67 -22.85
C ILE A 201 -15.46 22.31 -23.02
N THR A 202 -15.77 21.44 -23.99
CA THR A 202 -17.13 20.91 -24.11
C THR A 202 -17.28 19.79 -23.10
N LEU A 203 -17.72 20.13 -21.89
CA LEU A 203 -17.89 19.18 -20.78
C LEU A 203 -19.00 18.16 -21.08
N ALA A 204 -20.07 18.62 -21.76
CA ALA A 204 -21.22 17.80 -22.12
C ALA A 204 -20.90 16.63 -23.10
N SER A 205 -19.79 16.72 -23.84
CA SER A 205 -19.36 15.68 -24.80
C SER A 205 -18.01 15.07 -24.42
N SER A 206 -17.68 15.07 -23.13
CA SER A 206 -16.46 14.46 -22.62
C SER A 206 -16.36 12.99 -23.06
N PRO A 207 -15.26 12.58 -23.73
CA PRO A 207 -15.10 11.20 -24.18
C PRO A 207 -14.86 10.23 -23.00
N TRP A 208 -14.40 10.74 -21.85
CA TRP A 208 -14.11 9.93 -20.67
C TRP A 208 -14.36 10.70 -19.36
N PRO A 209 -15.63 10.96 -18.99
CA PRO A 209 -15.96 11.94 -17.94
C PRO A 209 -15.69 11.46 -16.52
N ALA A 210 -15.56 10.16 -16.28
CA ALA A 210 -15.52 9.59 -14.95
C ALA A 210 -14.73 8.27 -14.91
N PHE A 211 -14.57 7.70 -13.71
CA PHE A 211 -14.00 6.38 -13.53
C PHE A 211 -14.70 5.34 -14.43
N ARG A 212 -13.89 4.59 -15.19
CA ARG A 212 -14.34 3.59 -16.18
C ARG A 212 -15.17 4.15 -17.35
N GLY A 213 -15.06 5.44 -17.63
CA GLY A 213 -15.63 6.07 -18.83
C GLY A 213 -17.14 6.37 -18.72
N PRO A 214 -17.75 6.84 -19.83
CA PRO A 214 -19.12 7.36 -19.83
C PRO A 214 -20.17 6.32 -19.46
N LEU A 215 -19.94 5.05 -19.82
CA LEU A 215 -20.82 3.91 -19.52
C LEU A 215 -20.40 3.14 -18.27
N ARG A 216 -19.28 3.52 -17.62
CA ARG A 216 -18.69 2.87 -16.43
C ARG A 216 -18.28 1.40 -16.64
N ASP A 217 -18.21 0.95 -17.87
CA ASP A 217 -17.82 -0.41 -18.22
C ASP A 217 -16.31 -0.55 -18.45
N GLY A 218 -15.57 0.56 -18.58
CA GLY A 218 -14.13 0.59 -18.83
C GLY A 218 -13.78 0.43 -20.30
N ARG A 219 -14.71 0.73 -21.23
CA ARG A 219 -14.51 0.53 -22.67
C ARG A 219 -14.57 1.87 -23.42
N GLN A 220 -13.65 2.05 -24.37
CA GLN A 220 -13.70 3.16 -25.35
C GLN A 220 -14.11 2.61 -26.72
N PRO A 221 -15.35 2.84 -27.18
CA PRO A 221 -15.79 2.39 -28.50
C PRO A 221 -15.20 3.25 -29.62
N GLY A 222 -15.12 2.70 -30.83
CA GLY A 222 -14.79 3.44 -32.05
C GLY A 222 -13.30 3.60 -32.37
N ILE A 223 -12.40 3.24 -31.45
CA ILE A 223 -10.95 3.23 -31.69
C ILE A 223 -10.46 1.79 -31.72
N VAL A 224 -9.78 1.41 -32.81
CA VAL A 224 -9.09 0.11 -32.93
C VAL A 224 -7.60 0.38 -32.85
N LEU A 225 -6.98 -0.09 -31.77
CA LEU A 225 -5.52 -0.01 -31.60
C LEU A 225 -4.85 -1.21 -32.26
N ASN A 226 -3.65 -1.00 -32.81
CA ASN A 226 -2.83 -2.13 -33.24
C ASN A 226 -2.41 -2.94 -32.00
N ALA A 227 -2.76 -4.22 -31.99
CA ALA A 227 -2.40 -5.14 -30.91
C ALA A 227 -1.00 -5.74 -31.07
N ASP A 228 -0.38 -5.65 -32.25
CA ASP A 228 0.98 -6.12 -32.50
C ASP A 228 2.00 -5.06 -32.07
N TRP A 229 2.30 -5.06 -30.76
CA TRP A 229 3.27 -4.16 -30.16
C TRP A 229 4.72 -4.59 -30.41
N GLU A 230 4.96 -5.80 -30.92
CA GLU A 230 6.30 -6.24 -31.32
C GLU A 230 6.73 -5.58 -32.63
N GLN A 231 5.83 -5.56 -33.62
CA GLN A 231 6.11 -4.96 -34.92
C GLN A 231 5.89 -3.44 -34.95
N ALA A 232 4.92 -2.94 -34.17
CA ALA A 232 4.54 -1.53 -34.16
C ALA A 232 4.32 -1.04 -32.72
N PRO A 233 5.38 -0.94 -31.91
CA PRO A 233 5.26 -0.47 -30.54
C PRO A 233 4.71 0.96 -30.50
N PRO A 234 3.81 1.29 -29.56
CA PRO A 234 3.32 2.65 -29.40
C PRO A 234 4.48 3.60 -29.05
N LYS A 235 4.51 4.76 -29.69
CA LYS A 235 5.51 5.79 -29.41
C LYS A 235 5.10 6.58 -28.15
N PRO A 236 5.98 6.68 -27.14
CA PRO A 236 5.69 7.53 -25.98
C PRO A 236 5.61 8.99 -26.43
N ILE A 237 4.50 9.67 -26.14
CA ILE A 237 4.33 11.11 -26.44
C ILE A 237 4.98 11.94 -25.33
N TRP A 238 4.66 11.62 -24.06
CA TRP A 238 5.28 12.22 -22.90
C TRP A 238 5.21 11.27 -21.70
N LYS A 239 6.04 11.55 -20.69
CA LYS A 239 6.02 10.91 -19.38
C LYS A 239 6.32 11.96 -18.32
N LYS A 240 5.52 12.00 -17.26
CA LYS A 240 5.67 12.98 -16.18
C LYS A 240 5.66 12.30 -14.80
N PRO A 241 6.51 12.72 -13.87
CA PRO A 241 6.31 12.43 -12.46
C PRO A 241 4.96 13.00 -11.98
N ILE A 242 4.23 12.20 -11.19
CA ILE A 242 2.97 12.55 -10.55
C ILE A 242 3.10 12.26 -9.05
N GLY A 243 2.39 13.00 -8.21
CA GLY A 243 2.33 12.73 -6.78
C GLY A 243 1.62 11.39 -6.48
N PRO A 244 1.78 10.84 -5.26
CA PRO A 244 1.12 9.59 -4.88
C PRO A 244 -0.41 9.64 -5.02
N GLY A 245 -1.02 8.58 -5.51
CA GLY A 245 -2.48 8.49 -5.63
C GLY A 245 -2.91 7.28 -6.46
N TRP A 246 -4.19 6.91 -6.33
CA TRP A 246 -4.81 5.79 -7.07
C TRP A 246 -5.88 6.26 -8.07
N SER A 247 -5.98 7.58 -8.26
CA SER A 247 -6.91 8.18 -9.22
C SER A 247 -6.57 7.74 -10.64
N SER A 248 -7.60 7.38 -11.41
CA SER A 248 -7.52 7.34 -12.87
C SER A 248 -7.57 8.78 -13.42
N PHE A 249 -7.55 8.92 -14.74
CA PHE A 249 -7.85 10.17 -15.43
C PHE A 249 -9.32 10.25 -15.87
N SER A 250 -9.91 11.43 -15.75
CA SER A 250 -11.08 11.87 -16.54
C SER A 250 -10.64 12.85 -17.62
N VAL A 251 -11.30 12.88 -18.77
CA VAL A 251 -10.85 13.60 -19.98
C VAL A 251 -11.97 14.46 -20.55
N ALA A 252 -11.74 15.75 -20.77
CA ALA A 252 -12.66 16.61 -21.53
C ALA A 252 -11.89 17.58 -22.43
N GLY A 253 -12.20 17.59 -23.73
CA GLY A 253 -11.38 18.28 -24.72
C GLY A 253 -9.92 17.80 -24.67
N ASN A 254 -8.97 18.73 -24.73
CA ASN A 254 -7.52 18.46 -24.59
C ASN A 254 -7.04 18.44 -23.11
N ARG A 255 -7.90 18.13 -22.14
CA ARG A 255 -7.57 18.20 -20.71
C ARG A 255 -7.72 16.85 -20.01
N LEU A 256 -6.73 16.52 -19.20
CA LEU A 256 -6.74 15.37 -18.31
C LEU A 256 -6.89 15.85 -16.87
N PHE A 257 -7.80 15.26 -16.11
CA PHE A 257 -7.98 15.56 -14.69
C PHE A 257 -7.72 14.30 -13.86
N THR A 258 -6.96 14.45 -12.77
CA THR A 258 -6.65 13.38 -11.82
C THR A 258 -6.47 13.95 -10.42
N GLN A 259 -6.29 13.08 -9.43
CA GLN A 259 -5.92 13.48 -8.07
C GLN A 259 -4.57 12.89 -7.66
N GLU A 260 -3.81 13.66 -6.89
CA GLU A 260 -2.51 13.26 -6.34
C GLU A 260 -2.27 13.88 -4.95
N GLN A 261 -1.35 13.30 -4.18
CA GLN A 261 -0.82 13.87 -2.93
C GLN A 261 0.37 14.77 -3.23
N ARG A 262 0.42 15.94 -2.60
CA ARG A 262 1.54 16.88 -2.62
C ARG A 262 1.94 17.26 -1.20
N GLY A 263 2.76 16.44 -0.54
CA GLY A 263 3.15 16.70 0.84
C GLY A 263 1.91 16.64 1.75
N ASP A 264 1.60 17.72 2.46
CA ASP A 264 0.45 17.76 3.38
C ASP A 264 -0.90 18.03 2.72
N ASP A 265 -0.91 18.24 1.40
CA ASP A 265 -2.12 18.56 0.64
C ASP A 265 -2.51 17.44 -0.34
N GLU A 266 -3.81 17.15 -0.45
CA GLU A 266 -4.35 16.44 -1.59
C GLU A 266 -4.69 17.47 -2.67
N ALA A 267 -4.48 17.11 -3.94
CA ALA A 267 -4.68 18.01 -5.06
C ALA A 267 -5.48 17.36 -6.18
N VAL A 268 -6.39 18.14 -6.77
CA VAL A 268 -6.92 17.87 -8.11
C VAL A 268 -6.06 18.60 -9.11
N VAL A 269 -5.63 17.92 -10.17
CA VAL A 269 -4.69 18.45 -11.16
C VAL A 269 -5.30 18.37 -12.54
N CYS A 270 -5.15 19.45 -13.31
CA CYS A 270 -5.45 19.46 -14.74
C CYS A 270 -4.15 19.51 -15.53
N LEU A 271 -4.04 18.60 -16.50
CA LEU A 271 -2.92 18.51 -17.43
C LEU A 271 -3.40 18.76 -18.87
N ASP A 272 -2.52 19.29 -19.71
CA ASP A 272 -2.68 19.24 -21.15
C ASP A 272 -2.47 17.80 -21.64
N ALA A 273 -3.42 17.25 -22.40
CA ALA A 273 -3.35 15.86 -22.84
C ALA A 273 -2.25 15.63 -23.89
N THR A 274 -1.88 16.66 -24.65
CA THR A 274 -0.90 16.59 -25.72
C THR A 274 0.53 16.75 -25.19
N THR A 275 0.76 17.67 -24.25
CA THR A 275 2.11 17.95 -23.74
C THR A 275 2.40 17.34 -22.37
N GLY A 276 1.38 17.03 -21.57
CA GLY A 276 1.52 16.64 -20.17
C GLY A 276 1.88 17.81 -19.24
N ASP A 277 1.75 19.05 -19.70
CA ASP A 277 1.98 20.23 -18.87
C ASP A 277 0.86 20.45 -17.88
N VAL A 278 1.20 20.95 -16.70
CA VAL A 278 0.21 21.29 -15.68
C VAL A 278 -0.47 22.60 -16.07
N LEU A 279 -1.78 22.55 -16.31
CA LEU A 279 -2.59 23.73 -16.64
C LEU A 279 -3.04 24.44 -15.36
N TRP A 280 -3.44 23.68 -14.35
CA TRP A 280 -3.76 24.21 -13.02
C TRP A 280 -3.71 23.10 -11.97
N VAL A 281 -3.60 23.52 -10.70
CA VAL A 281 -3.61 22.64 -9.51
C VAL A 281 -4.54 23.25 -8.47
N SER A 282 -5.47 22.46 -7.95
CA SER A 282 -6.35 22.82 -6.85
C SER A 282 -6.03 21.94 -5.65
N ALA A 283 -5.23 22.47 -4.73
CA ALA A 283 -4.75 21.77 -3.54
C ALA A 283 -5.56 22.16 -2.30
N TYR A 284 -5.72 21.23 -1.37
CA TYR A 284 -6.35 21.47 -0.08
C TYR A 284 -5.68 20.65 1.03
N PRO A 285 -5.62 21.18 2.27
CA PRO A 285 -5.00 20.48 3.39
C PRO A 285 -5.68 19.13 3.66
N SER A 286 -4.96 18.06 3.35
CA SER A 286 -5.36 16.67 3.59
C SER A 286 -4.16 15.78 3.31
N ARG A 287 -3.77 14.96 4.28
CA ARG A 287 -2.84 13.86 4.05
C ARG A 287 -3.46 12.57 4.52
N PHE A 288 -3.62 11.64 3.58
CA PHE A 288 -4.03 10.29 3.88
C PHE A 288 -2.87 9.34 3.63
N TRP A 289 -2.67 8.38 4.53
CA TRP A 289 -1.66 7.35 4.39
C TRP A 289 -2.12 6.07 5.09
N GLU A 290 -1.90 4.93 4.43
CA GLU A 290 -1.94 3.62 5.06
C GLU A 290 -0.87 2.70 4.46
N ALA A 291 -0.57 1.62 5.19
CA ALA A 291 0.65 0.85 5.02
C ALA A 291 0.73 0.00 3.74
N VAL A 292 -0.41 -0.23 3.09
CA VAL A 292 -0.49 -1.10 1.91
C VAL A 292 -0.57 -0.27 0.64
N ALA A 293 -1.56 0.61 0.46
CA ALA A 293 -1.69 1.42 -0.77
C ALA A 293 -1.00 2.81 -0.68
N GLY A 294 -0.33 3.14 0.43
CA GLY A 294 0.52 4.32 0.53
C GLY A 294 -0.25 5.63 0.66
N ALA A 295 0.35 6.73 0.20
CA ALA A 295 -0.24 8.07 0.35
C ALA A 295 -1.31 8.38 -0.72
N GLY A 296 -2.18 9.34 -0.40
CA GLY A 296 -2.95 10.08 -1.40
C GLY A 296 -4.37 9.60 -1.72
N PRO A 297 -5.05 10.35 -2.60
CA PRO A 297 -6.45 10.16 -2.93
C PRO A 297 -6.70 8.85 -3.69
N ARG A 298 -7.90 8.29 -3.54
CA ARG A 298 -8.29 7.01 -4.15
C ARG A 298 -9.36 7.14 -5.24
N GLY A 299 -10.22 8.16 -5.15
CA GLY A 299 -11.26 8.44 -6.13
C GLY A 299 -10.71 9.09 -7.40
N THR A 300 -11.43 8.91 -8.51
CA THR A 300 -11.19 9.62 -9.78
C THR A 300 -12.15 10.81 -9.90
N PRO A 301 -11.68 12.00 -10.35
CA PRO A 301 -12.56 13.13 -10.62
C PRO A 301 -13.65 12.79 -11.63
N THR A 302 -14.80 13.45 -11.50
CA THR A 302 -15.94 13.29 -12.41
C THR A 302 -16.34 14.62 -12.98
N ILE A 303 -16.47 14.65 -14.31
CA ILE A 303 -16.90 15.79 -15.10
C ILE A 303 -18.36 15.60 -15.46
N ALA A 304 -19.22 16.52 -15.03
CA ALA A 304 -20.65 16.50 -15.32
C ALA A 304 -21.27 17.85 -14.94
N ASP A 305 -22.45 18.17 -15.48
CA ASP A 305 -23.25 19.33 -15.08
C ASP A 305 -22.42 20.64 -14.98
N GLU A 306 -21.56 20.88 -15.98
CA GLU A 306 -20.64 22.04 -16.06
C GLU A 306 -19.60 22.16 -14.91
N GLY A 307 -19.39 21.09 -14.14
CA GLY A 307 -18.50 21.04 -12.99
C GLY A 307 -17.52 19.87 -13.02
N LEU A 308 -16.52 19.98 -12.15
CA LEU A 308 -15.56 18.92 -11.83
C LEU A 308 -15.68 18.56 -10.35
N PHE A 309 -15.94 17.29 -10.05
CA PHE A 309 -16.19 16.82 -8.69
C PHE A 309 -15.19 15.75 -8.31
N ALA A 310 -14.58 15.87 -7.14
CA ALA A 310 -13.56 14.93 -6.71
C ALA A 310 -13.65 14.66 -5.20
N LEU A 311 -13.42 13.41 -4.81
CA LEU A 311 -13.44 12.98 -3.41
C LEU A 311 -12.03 12.55 -2.99
N GLY A 312 -11.49 13.27 -2.01
CA GLY A 312 -10.22 12.95 -1.38
C GLY A 312 -10.30 11.76 -0.43
N ALA A 313 -9.15 11.16 -0.09
CA ALA A 313 -9.09 9.94 0.71
C ALA A 313 -9.53 10.15 2.17
N ASN A 314 -9.39 11.37 2.71
CA ASN A 314 -9.95 11.75 4.00
C ASN A 314 -11.42 12.21 3.94
N GLY A 315 -12.08 12.15 2.77
CA GLY A 315 -13.50 12.49 2.65
C GLY A 315 -13.78 13.96 2.38
N VAL A 316 -12.78 14.72 1.91
CA VAL A 316 -13.00 16.07 1.41
C VAL A 316 -13.59 15.95 0.00
N LEU A 317 -14.88 16.24 -0.14
CA LEU A 317 -15.54 16.35 -1.44
C LEU A 317 -15.42 17.79 -1.92
N VAL A 318 -14.95 17.98 -3.15
CA VAL A 318 -14.82 19.31 -3.76
C VAL A 318 -15.60 19.38 -5.06
N SER A 319 -16.17 20.56 -5.32
CA SER A 319 -16.58 20.98 -6.66
C SER A 319 -15.68 22.10 -7.11
N LEU A 320 -15.14 21.95 -8.31
CA LEU A 320 -14.19 22.86 -8.92
C LEU A 320 -14.73 23.34 -10.26
N ASP A 321 -14.27 24.53 -10.65
CA ASP A 321 -14.31 24.96 -12.03
C ASP A 321 -13.31 24.16 -12.88
N PRO A 322 -13.73 23.47 -13.95
CA PRO A 322 -12.84 22.65 -14.76
C PRO A 322 -11.84 23.47 -15.61
N LEU A 323 -12.13 24.74 -15.91
CA LEU A 323 -11.24 25.61 -16.67
C LEU A 323 -10.11 26.15 -15.80
N THR A 324 -10.44 26.59 -14.57
CA THR A 324 -9.50 27.32 -13.70
C THR A 324 -9.02 26.54 -12.49
N GLY A 325 -9.67 25.44 -12.13
CA GLY A 325 -9.42 24.70 -10.88
C GLY A 325 -9.94 25.41 -9.63
N SER A 326 -10.64 26.54 -9.78
CA SER A 326 -11.14 27.32 -8.64
C SER A 326 -12.24 26.57 -7.91
N LYS A 327 -12.15 26.52 -6.58
CA LYS A 327 -13.13 25.86 -5.73
C LYS A 327 -14.47 26.60 -5.76
N ARG A 328 -15.53 25.88 -6.12
CA ARG A 328 -16.93 26.34 -6.06
C ARG A 328 -17.51 26.08 -4.67
N TRP A 329 -17.41 24.83 -4.20
CA TRP A 329 -17.82 24.43 -2.86
C TRP A 329 -17.02 23.21 -2.37
N SER A 330 -17.11 22.90 -1.07
CA SER A 330 -16.52 21.69 -0.48
C SER A 330 -17.36 21.16 0.67
N ARG A 331 -17.34 19.84 0.86
CA ARG A 331 -17.98 19.10 1.96
C ARG A 331 -16.99 18.19 2.65
N ASP A 332 -17.27 17.90 3.91
CA ASP A 332 -16.50 17.00 4.76
C ASP A 332 -17.37 15.78 5.08
N LEU A 333 -17.12 14.67 4.37
CA LEU A 333 -17.88 13.43 4.53
C LEU A 333 -17.70 12.83 5.92
N GLN A 334 -16.60 13.09 6.63
CA GLN A 334 -16.44 12.57 7.99
C GLN A 334 -17.50 13.16 8.91
N LYS A 335 -17.74 14.48 8.77
CA LYS A 335 -18.78 15.19 9.52
C LYS A 335 -20.17 14.82 9.05
N ASP A 336 -20.39 14.82 7.74
CA ASP A 336 -21.71 14.55 7.17
C ASP A 336 -22.17 13.10 7.46
N ALA A 337 -21.23 12.15 7.43
CA ALA A 337 -21.50 10.73 7.67
C ALA A 337 -21.25 10.27 9.13
N ASP A 338 -20.78 11.16 10.00
CA ASP A 338 -20.42 10.87 11.40
C ASP A 338 -19.50 9.65 11.54
N ARG A 339 -18.38 9.67 10.81
CA ARG A 339 -17.41 8.57 10.80
C ARG A 339 -15.99 9.07 10.59
N LYS A 340 -15.03 8.24 11.02
CA LYS A 340 -13.63 8.37 10.60
C LYS A 340 -13.45 7.87 9.15
N PRO A 341 -12.38 8.29 8.45
CA PRO A 341 -12.03 7.71 7.16
C PRO A 341 -11.94 6.18 7.29
N PRO A 342 -12.42 5.43 6.28
CA PRO A 342 -12.17 3.99 6.22
C PRO A 342 -10.68 3.66 6.33
N MET A 343 -10.35 2.43 6.73
CA MET A 343 -8.95 1.95 6.78
C MET A 343 -8.19 2.21 5.47
N TRP A 344 -8.90 2.16 4.34
CA TRP A 344 -8.36 2.33 2.97
C TRP A 344 -8.63 3.72 2.39
N GLY A 345 -9.14 4.65 3.19
CA GLY A 345 -9.63 5.95 2.75
C GLY A 345 -10.97 5.85 2.03
N PHE A 346 -11.57 7.01 1.74
CA PHE A 346 -12.70 7.08 0.84
C PHE A 346 -12.21 6.86 -0.59
N ALA A 347 -12.80 5.86 -1.27
CA ALA A 347 -12.39 5.45 -2.61
C ALA A 347 -13.49 5.56 -3.66
N SER A 348 -14.67 6.08 -3.29
CA SER A 348 -15.73 6.29 -4.27
C SER A 348 -15.39 7.48 -5.18
N SER A 349 -15.35 7.23 -6.49
CA SER A 349 -15.39 8.30 -7.48
C SER A 349 -16.81 8.88 -7.51
N PRO A 350 -17.01 10.21 -7.41
CA PRO A 350 -18.35 10.79 -7.35
C PRO A 350 -19.23 10.39 -8.54
N LEU A 351 -20.46 9.95 -8.26
CA LEU A 351 -21.48 9.75 -9.28
C LEU A 351 -22.25 11.04 -9.45
N VAL A 352 -22.17 11.66 -10.63
CA VAL A 352 -22.93 12.88 -10.92
C VAL A 352 -24.05 12.59 -11.90
N THR A 353 -25.28 12.92 -11.52
CA THR A 353 -26.45 12.75 -12.38
C THR A 353 -27.59 13.63 -11.90
N GLN A 354 -28.33 14.24 -12.82
CA GLN A 354 -29.52 15.04 -12.53
C GLN A 354 -29.25 16.17 -11.50
N GLY A 355 -28.09 16.82 -11.58
CA GLY A 355 -27.72 17.89 -10.65
C GLY A 355 -27.36 17.39 -9.24
N LEU A 356 -27.13 16.09 -9.05
CA LEU A 356 -26.73 15.49 -7.78
C LEU A 356 -25.34 14.86 -7.87
N VAL A 357 -24.52 15.09 -6.84
CA VAL A 357 -23.22 14.48 -6.60
C VAL A 357 -23.39 13.42 -5.52
N ILE A 358 -23.30 12.16 -5.90
CA ILE A 358 -23.60 11.00 -5.06
C ILE A 358 -22.29 10.30 -4.70
N VAL A 359 -22.08 10.03 -3.42
CA VAL A 359 -20.87 9.41 -2.88
C VAL A 359 -21.23 8.34 -1.85
N HIS A 360 -20.47 7.24 -1.84
CA HIS A 360 -20.55 6.25 -0.77
C HIS A 360 -19.74 6.74 0.41
N ALA A 361 -20.43 7.02 1.52
CA ALA A 361 -19.82 7.48 2.76
C ALA A 361 -19.71 6.35 3.80
N GLY A 362 -20.57 5.35 3.75
CA GLY A 362 -20.56 4.18 4.65
C GLY A 362 -20.76 4.52 6.13
N GLY A 363 -21.40 5.65 6.45
CA GLY A 363 -21.81 5.98 7.80
C GLY A 363 -22.96 5.10 8.29
N ALA A 364 -23.18 5.06 9.60
CA ALA A 364 -24.24 4.27 10.21
C ALA A 364 -25.64 4.86 9.94
N GLY A 365 -26.68 4.04 10.12
CA GLY A 365 -28.07 4.47 9.98
C GLY A 365 -28.37 4.91 8.54
N ASN A 366 -28.85 6.14 8.37
CA ASN A 366 -29.18 6.72 7.06
C ASN A 366 -28.01 7.44 6.38
N LYS A 367 -26.77 7.22 6.82
CA LYS A 367 -25.58 7.95 6.33
C LYS A 367 -24.64 7.08 5.47
N GLY A 368 -25.17 6.03 4.85
CA GLY A 368 -24.40 5.12 4.00
C GLY A 368 -24.06 5.74 2.65
N VAL A 369 -25.06 6.27 1.95
CA VAL A 369 -24.89 7.00 0.68
C VAL A 369 -25.43 8.40 0.84
N LEU A 370 -24.66 9.39 0.42
CA LEU A 370 -25.00 10.81 0.50
C LEU A 370 -25.10 11.39 -0.90
N ALA A 371 -26.09 12.26 -1.11
CA ALA A 371 -26.21 13.04 -2.33
C ALA A 371 -26.27 14.53 -2.03
N TYR A 372 -25.44 15.28 -2.74
CA TYR A 372 -25.32 16.72 -2.62
C TYR A 372 -25.80 17.38 -3.90
N ARG A 373 -26.40 18.56 -3.81
CA ARG A 373 -26.73 19.36 -5.00
C ARG A 373 -25.42 19.82 -5.67
N ALA A 374 -25.30 19.59 -6.97
CA ALA A 374 -24.09 19.92 -7.74
C ALA A 374 -23.78 21.42 -7.74
N THR A 375 -24.80 22.27 -7.58
CA THR A 375 -24.69 23.73 -7.64
C THR A 375 -24.04 24.35 -6.40
N ASP A 376 -24.34 23.86 -5.20
CA ASP A 376 -23.96 24.50 -3.93
C ASP A 376 -23.42 23.52 -2.87
N GLY A 377 -23.48 22.21 -3.12
CA GLY A 377 -23.01 21.20 -2.20
C GLY A 377 -23.95 20.95 -1.02
N GLU A 378 -25.19 21.47 -1.03
CA GLU A 378 -26.14 21.16 0.03
C GLU A 378 -26.60 19.70 -0.03
N LEU A 379 -26.74 19.06 1.13
CA LEU A 379 -27.20 17.69 1.22
C LEU A 379 -28.66 17.60 0.76
N ALA A 380 -28.90 16.90 -0.35
CA ALA A 380 -30.23 16.69 -0.91
C ALA A 380 -30.95 15.51 -0.25
N TRP A 381 -30.22 14.40 -0.05
CA TRP A 381 -30.73 13.22 0.64
C TRP A 381 -29.59 12.34 1.18
N SER A 382 -29.95 11.43 2.08
CA SER A 382 -29.07 10.43 2.65
C SER A 382 -29.83 9.12 2.88
N VAL A 383 -29.20 7.98 2.61
CA VAL A 383 -29.80 6.65 2.77
C VAL A 383 -28.82 5.66 3.40
N PRO A 384 -29.29 4.55 3.99
CA PRO A 384 -28.43 3.46 4.48
C PRO A 384 -27.52 2.86 3.41
N SER A 385 -26.45 2.18 3.85
CA SER A 385 -25.44 1.57 2.97
C SER A 385 -25.90 0.27 2.33
#